data_AF-N1W7V7-F1
#
_entry.id   AF-N1W7V7-F1
#
_cell.length_a   1.000
_cell.length_b   1.000
_cell.length_c   1.000
_cell.angle_alpha   90.00
_cell.angle_beta   90.00
_cell.angle_gamma   90.00
#
_symmetry.space_group_name_H-M   'P 1'
#
loop_
_entity.id
_entity.type
_entity.pdbx_description
1 polymer ?
#
loop_
_entity_poly.entity_id
_entity_poly.type
_entity_poly.pdbx_seq_one_letter_code
_entity_poly.pdbx_strand_id
1 'polypeptide(L)'
;MKQQLILSALSLLFFSTNVFAQLKPELGNEWIQSRSLGPVIDESSIRWNFFADVKVDNLESIHGYEVKGSQKTEQISEISKITKGNLSLSSQPLAEKDYLWIFELGNTSLFFTFEITNNKGEKKILNVPINFSEKSKETLRLVMEKNLNIKKETVKVPFYRNLDGRRWYVENSGENEEQVLIEMIPDGTKIETWTELYRLNLLKTIGSSNRAAFMNAVREGLSENCPSLVFNIISESSKEIFYEWSHDGCNGWPASTEISRMVNSPSHSTMFTFAYKNGKLPKDLREIYLTILEKEK
;
A
#
# COMPACT_ATOMS: atom_id res chain seq x y z
N MET A 1 -46.27 -45.60 -10.76
CA MET A 1 -46.24 -44.13 -10.89
C MET A 1 -44.88 -43.64 -10.42
N LYS A 2 -44.16 -42.93 -11.27
CA LYS A 2 -42.73 -42.60 -11.16
C LYS A 2 -42.51 -41.46 -10.17
N GLN A 3 -41.75 -41.68 -9.11
CA GLN A 3 -41.09 -40.61 -8.35
C GLN A 3 -39.76 -40.32 -9.05
N GLN A 4 -39.71 -39.18 -9.76
CA GLN A 4 -38.46 -38.62 -10.25
C GLN A 4 -37.77 -37.91 -9.08
N LEU A 5 -36.62 -38.47 -8.67
CA LEU A 5 -35.63 -37.76 -7.87
C LEU A 5 -35.13 -36.55 -8.67
N ILE A 6 -35.57 -35.36 -8.29
CA ILE A 6 -34.92 -34.10 -8.65
C ILE A 6 -33.69 -34.00 -7.75
N LEU A 7 -32.54 -34.42 -8.29
CA LEU A 7 -31.26 -34.14 -7.66
C LEU A 7 -31.04 -32.63 -7.75
N SER A 8 -31.23 -31.94 -6.63
CA SER A 8 -30.90 -30.53 -6.47
C SER A 8 -29.43 -30.31 -6.87
N ALA A 9 -29.22 -29.57 -7.96
CA ALA A 9 -27.94 -29.00 -8.31
C ALA A 9 -27.48 -28.15 -7.13
N LEU A 10 -26.52 -28.67 -6.37
CA LEU A 10 -25.80 -27.94 -5.35
C LEU A 10 -24.92 -26.93 -6.10
N SER A 11 -25.51 -25.79 -6.44
CA SER A 11 -24.79 -24.60 -6.85
C SER A 11 -23.95 -24.18 -5.65
N LEU A 12 -22.73 -24.73 -5.56
CA LEU A 12 -21.64 -24.12 -4.81
C LEU A 12 -21.46 -22.73 -5.42
N LEU A 13 -22.22 -21.77 -4.87
CA LEU A 13 -21.85 -20.37 -4.90
C LEU A 13 -20.50 -20.33 -4.20
N PHE A 14 -19.44 -20.47 -5.01
CA PHE A 14 -18.19 -19.81 -4.73
C PHE A 14 -18.54 -18.34 -4.60
N PHE A 15 -18.90 -17.91 -3.39
CA PHE A 15 -18.47 -16.62 -2.92
C PHE A 15 -16.95 -16.72 -2.94
N SER A 16 -16.37 -16.52 -4.12
CA SER A 16 -15.07 -15.88 -4.22
C SER A 16 -15.30 -14.53 -3.55
N THR A 17 -15.19 -14.50 -2.22
CA THR A 17 -14.78 -13.29 -1.55
C THR A 17 -13.54 -12.91 -2.32
N ASN A 18 -13.66 -11.86 -3.13
CA ASN A 18 -12.54 -11.24 -3.79
C ASN A 18 -11.63 -10.80 -2.66
N VAL A 19 -10.78 -11.72 -2.19
CA VAL A 19 -9.57 -11.39 -1.46
C VAL A 19 -8.75 -10.71 -2.53
N PHE A 20 -9.05 -9.43 -2.76
CA PHE A 20 -8.19 -8.55 -3.50
C PHE A 20 -6.81 -8.80 -2.92
N ALA A 21 -5.85 -9.19 -3.76
CA ALA A 21 -4.51 -9.52 -3.30
C ALA A 21 -3.93 -8.31 -2.57
N GLN A 22 -4.05 -8.29 -1.25
CA GLN A 22 -3.43 -7.31 -0.38
C GLN A 22 -1.99 -7.76 -0.22
N LEU A 23 -1.08 -7.01 -0.82
CA LEU A 23 0.32 -7.35 -0.90
C LEU A 23 1.08 -6.62 0.19
N LYS A 24 1.72 -7.39 1.09
CA LYS A 24 2.62 -6.84 2.11
C LYS A 24 3.82 -6.17 1.44
N PRO A 25 4.10 -4.86 1.66
CA PRO A 25 5.27 -4.22 1.09
C PRO A 25 6.58 -4.82 1.62
N GLU A 26 7.34 -5.47 0.75
CA GLU A 26 8.52 -6.25 1.12
C GLU A 26 9.64 -5.95 0.14
N LEU A 27 10.64 -5.18 0.59
CA LEU A 27 11.75 -4.73 -0.27
C LEU A 27 12.89 -5.74 -0.32
N GLY A 28 12.91 -6.75 0.54
CA GLY A 28 13.94 -7.78 0.52
C GLY A 28 13.53 -9.02 1.29
N ASN A 29 14.13 -10.13 0.91
CA ASN A 29 14.06 -11.42 1.58
C ASN A 29 15.48 -11.99 1.71
N GLU A 30 15.64 -13.24 2.10
CA GLU A 30 16.98 -13.87 2.23
C GLU A 30 17.70 -14.14 0.90
N TRP A 31 17.03 -14.03 -0.25
CA TRP A 31 17.66 -14.17 -1.58
C TRP A 31 18.06 -12.84 -2.20
N ILE A 32 17.27 -11.78 -2.02
CA ILE A 32 17.44 -10.54 -2.77
C ILE A 32 16.94 -9.33 -1.96
N GLN A 33 17.55 -8.17 -2.17
CA GLN A 33 17.16 -6.89 -1.58
C GLN A 33 17.06 -5.83 -2.68
N SER A 34 15.85 -5.31 -2.91
CA SER A 34 15.61 -4.13 -3.74
C SER A 34 16.37 -2.93 -3.19
N ARG A 35 17.07 -2.22 -4.08
CA ARG A 35 17.78 -0.95 -3.82
C ARG A 35 17.05 0.22 -4.44
N SER A 36 16.62 0.09 -5.69
CA SER A 36 15.81 1.09 -6.36
C SER A 36 15.00 0.51 -7.51
N LEU A 37 13.90 1.18 -7.81
CA LEU A 37 13.09 0.94 -9.00
C LEU A 37 12.61 2.30 -9.50
N GLY A 38 12.85 2.59 -10.77
CA GLY A 38 12.45 3.87 -11.37
C GLY A 38 12.54 3.88 -12.88
N PRO A 39 11.93 4.87 -13.54
CA PRO A 39 12.09 5.04 -14.96
C PRO A 39 13.50 5.56 -15.28
N VAL A 40 14.07 5.04 -16.36
CA VAL A 40 15.27 5.56 -17.02
C VAL A 40 14.84 6.05 -18.40
N ILE A 41 15.25 7.28 -18.72
CA ILE A 41 14.96 7.92 -20.00
C ILE A 41 16.30 8.09 -20.70
N ASP A 42 16.51 7.35 -21.79
CA ASP A 42 17.67 7.50 -22.68
C ASP A 42 17.28 8.29 -23.94
N GLU A 43 18.16 8.34 -24.94
CA GLU A 43 17.94 9.08 -26.19
C GLU A 43 16.88 8.44 -27.10
N SER A 44 16.46 7.21 -26.82
CA SER A 44 15.61 6.40 -27.70
C SER A 44 14.32 5.91 -27.06
N SER A 45 14.30 5.79 -25.73
CA SER A 45 13.21 5.10 -25.02
C SER A 45 13.09 5.49 -23.55
N ILE A 46 11.94 5.13 -22.98
CA ILE A 46 11.69 5.14 -21.53
C ILE A 46 11.59 3.68 -21.10
N ARG A 47 12.25 3.32 -20.01
CA ARG A 47 12.28 1.95 -19.47
C ARG A 47 12.17 1.97 -17.96
N TRP A 48 11.64 0.92 -17.36
CA TRP A 48 11.86 0.64 -15.95
C TRP A 48 13.27 0.08 -15.75
N ASN A 49 13.95 0.50 -14.68
CA ASN A 49 15.18 -0.11 -14.24
C ASN A 49 15.06 -0.50 -12.75
N PHE A 50 15.32 -1.77 -12.47
CA PHE A 50 15.33 -2.37 -11.15
C PHE A 50 16.76 -2.70 -10.73
N PHE A 51 17.19 -2.12 -9.62
CA PHE A 51 18.48 -2.41 -9.01
C PHE A 51 18.28 -3.14 -7.69
N ALA A 52 19.04 -4.21 -7.50
CA ALA A 52 18.97 -5.03 -6.30
C ALA A 52 20.31 -5.66 -5.93
N ASP A 53 20.42 -6.07 -4.67
CA ASP A 53 21.53 -6.88 -4.19
C ASP A 53 21.05 -8.33 -4.04
N VAL A 54 21.63 -9.21 -4.82
CA VAL A 54 21.41 -10.66 -4.77
C VAL A 54 22.33 -11.25 -3.71
N LYS A 55 21.75 -12.01 -2.77
CA LYS A 55 22.42 -12.57 -1.59
C LYS A 55 22.90 -14.01 -1.81
N VAL A 56 22.42 -14.68 -2.86
CA VAL A 56 22.64 -16.11 -3.17
C VAL A 56 23.02 -16.33 -4.64
N ASP A 57 23.65 -17.46 -4.97
CA ASP A 57 24.20 -17.74 -6.33
C ASP A 57 23.33 -18.66 -7.19
N ASN A 58 22.12 -18.97 -6.75
CA ASN A 58 21.29 -20.04 -7.32
C ASN A 58 19.93 -19.53 -7.82
N LEU A 59 19.85 -18.27 -8.23
CA LEU A 59 18.64 -17.71 -8.84
C LEU A 59 18.58 -18.06 -10.33
N GLU A 60 17.41 -18.49 -10.78
CA GLU A 60 17.13 -18.92 -12.15
C GLU A 60 16.41 -17.82 -12.96
N SER A 61 15.43 -17.15 -12.36
CA SER A 61 14.69 -16.10 -13.03
C SER A 61 14.15 -15.05 -12.07
N ILE A 62 13.95 -13.84 -12.62
CA ILE A 62 13.26 -12.74 -11.96
C ILE A 62 12.28 -12.11 -12.95
N HIS A 63 11.01 -12.05 -12.56
CA HIS A 63 9.95 -11.41 -13.33
C HIS A 63 9.34 -10.27 -12.50
N GLY A 64 9.30 -9.06 -13.05
CA GLY A 64 8.76 -7.86 -12.41
C GLY A 64 7.45 -7.43 -13.06
N TYR A 65 6.41 -7.27 -12.24
CA TYR A 65 5.05 -6.92 -12.67
C TYR A 65 4.62 -5.60 -12.02
N GLU A 66 4.06 -4.68 -12.79
CA GLU A 66 3.27 -3.57 -12.23
C GLU A 66 1.91 -4.13 -11.79
N VAL A 67 1.48 -3.78 -10.58
CA VAL A 67 0.25 -4.28 -9.95
C VAL A 67 -0.78 -3.16 -9.76
N LYS A 68 -2.00 -3.41 -10.23
CA LYS A 68 -3.17 -2.54 -10.06
C LYS A 68 -4.36 -3.39 -9.61
N GLY A 69 -4.48 -3.59 -8.30
CA GLY A 69 -5.49 -4.49 -7.72
C GLY A 69 -5.28 -5.93 -8.20
N SER A 70 -6.26 -6.49 -8.90
CA SER A 70 -6.16 -7.85 -9.46
C SER A 70 -5.36 -7.92 -10.78
N GLN A 71 -5.06 -6.79 -11.40
CA GLN A 71 -4.32 -6.75 -12.66
C GLN A 71 -2.81 -6.76 -12.41
N LYS A 72 -2.09 -7.63 -13.13
CA LYS A 72 -0.62 -7.66 -13.21
C LYS A 72 -0.19 -7.46 -14.66
N THR A 73 0.73 -6.53 -14.89
CA THR A 73 1.34 -6.30 -16.20
C THR A 73 2.84 -6.56 -16.09
N GLU A 74 3.36 -7.52 -16.84
CA GLU A 74 4.81 -7.79 -16.84
C GLU A 74 5.57 -6.62 -17.46
N GLN A 75 6.58 -6.14 -16.75
CA GLN A 75 7.42 -5.02 -17.17
C GLN A 75 8.89 -5.46 -17.33
N ILE A 76 9.37 -6.36 -16.48
CA ILE A 76 10.77 -6.81 -16.44
C ILE A 76 10.79 -8.34 -16.45
N SER A 77 11.68 -8.95 -17.23
CA SER A 77 11.88 -10.40 -17.24
C SER A 77 13.35 -10.71 -17.50
N GLU A 78 13.96 -11.52 -16.63
CA GLU A 78 15.32 -12.06 -16.75
C GLU A 78 15.28 -13.56 -16.47
N ILE A 79 15.82 -14.37 -17.39
CA ILE A 79 15.79 -15.85 -17.35
C ILE A 79 17.21 -16.43 -17.55
N SER A 80 18.23 -15.64 -17.25
CA SER A 80 19.61 -16.09 -17.24
C SER A 80 20.10 -16.40 -15.83
N LYS A 81 21.29 -17.01 -15.74
CA LYS A 81 21.90 -17.36 -14.45
C LYS A 81 22.23 -16.07 -13.68
N ILE A 82 21.47 -15.81 -12.62
CA ILE A 82 21.65 -14.64 -11.75
C ILE A 82 22.57 -15.04 -10.58
N THR A 83 23.73 -14.40 -10.50
CA THR A 83 24.74 -14.63 -9.46
C THR A 83 24.61 -13.65 -8.30
N LYS A 84 25.21 -13.98 -7.17
CA LYS A 84 25.33 -13.09 -6.01
C LYS A 84 26.05 -11.80 -6.39
N GLY A 85 25.59 -10.68 -5.81
CA GLY A 85 26.14 -9.35 -6.06
C GLY A 85 25.08 -8.37 -6.54
N ASN A 86 25.53 -7.28 -7.18
CA ASN A 86 24.64 -6.25 -7.67
C ASN A 86 23.96 -6.70 -8.97
N LEU A 87 22.66 -6.54 -9.03
CA LEU A 87 21.82 -6.84 -10.18
C LEU A 87 21.19 -5.54 -10.70
N SER A 88 21.20 -5.37 -12.02
CA SER A 88 20.44 -4.33 -12.71
C SER A 88 19.64 -4.97 -13.84
N LEU A 89 18.32 -4.80 -13.80
CA LEU A 89 17.39 -5.30 -14.81
C LEU A 89 16.63 -4.14 -15.43
N SER A 90 16.62 -4.07 -16.75
CA SER A 90 15.86 -3.06 -17.50
C SER A 90 14.68 -3.69 -18.24
N SER A 91 13.56 -2.98 -18.29
CA SER A 91 12.43 -3.37 -19.12
C SER A 91 12.72 -3.19 -20.62
N GLN A 92 11.83 -3.74 -21.44
CA GLN A 92 11.65 -3.27 -22.81
C GLN A 92 11.18 -1.80 -22.81
N PRO A 93 11.32 -1.07 -23.94
CA PRO A 93 10.75 0.28 -24.06
C PRO A 93 9.28 0.29 -23.66
N LEU A 94 8.91 1.25 -22.81
CA LEU A 94 7.53 1.43 -22.38
C LEU A 94 6.68 1.93 -23.55
N ALA A 95 5.50 1.35 -23.71
CA ALA A 95 4.48 1.94 -24.58
C ALA A 95 3.92 3.21 -23.93
N GLU A 96 3.31 4.08 -24.74
CA GLU A 96 2.79 5.36 -24.24
C GLU A 96 1.91 5.22 -23.01
N LYS A 97 0.97 4.27 -23.04
CA LYS A 97 0.04 3.99 -21.94
C LYS A 97 0.73 3.68 -20.60
N ASP A 98 1.97 3.17 -20.63
CA ASP A 98 2.70 2.70 -19.45
C ASP A 98 3.52 3.82 -18.78
N TYR A 99 3.63 5.00 -19.42
CA TYR A 99 4.26 6.19 -18.83
C TYR A 99 3.33 7.41 -18.74
N LEU A 100 2.05 7.31 -19.11
CA LEU A 100 1.09 8.42 -19.03
C LEU A 100 0.96 9.01 -17.62
N TRP A 101 1.21 8.22 -16.58
CA TRP A 101 1.20 8.67 -15.18
C TRP A 101 2.19 9.82 -14.91
N ILE A 102 3.23 9.98 -15.74
CA ILE A 102 4.17 11.12 -15.66
C ILE A 102 3.46 12.45 -15.94
N PHE A 103 2.43 12.44 -16.79
CA PHE A 103 1.66 13.62 -17.19
C PHE A 103 0.40 13.85 -16.34
N GLU A 104 0.12 12.97 -15.38
CA GLU A 104 -0.90 13.22 -14.37
C GLU A 104 -0.41 14.29 -13.39
N LEU A 105 -1.30 15.16 -12.91
CA LEU A 105 -0.99 16.15 -11.86
C LEU A 105 -1.04 15.53 -10.47
N GLY A 106 -0.15 15.96 -9.58
CA GLY A 106 -0.09 15.54 -8.17
C GLY A 106 0.93 14.42 -7.95
N ASN A 107 0.93 13.77 -6.78
CA ASN A 107 1.82 12.65 -6.55
C ASN A 107 1.26 11.38 -7.20
N THR A 108 2.14 10.50 -7.69
CA THR A 108 1.78 9.20 -8.24
C THR A 108 2.37 8.09 -7.38
N SER A 109 1.56 7.08 -7.06
CA SER A 109 1.98 5.88 -6.33
C SER A 109 1.75 4.65 -7.21
N LEU A 110 2.83 3.92 -7.52
CA LEU A 110 2.78 2.67 -8.28
C LEU A 110 3.28 1.53 -7.40
N PHE A 111 2.97 0.29 -7.78
CA PHE A 111 3.32 -0.89 -7.00
C PHE A 111 3.82 -1.99 -7.92
N PHE A 112 4.93 -2.62 -7.56
CA PHE A 112 5.52 -3.70 -8.34
C PHE A 112 5.67 -4.96 -7.52
N THR A 113 5.39 -6.10 -8.13
CA THR A 113 5.70 -7.43 -7.58
C THR A 113 6.82 -8.04 -8.40
N PHE A 114 7.90 -8.45 -7.74
CA PHE A 114 8.95 -9.26 -8.37
C PHE A 114 8.80 -10.70 -7.91
N GLU A 115 8.61 -11.62 -8.84
CA GLU A 115 8.61 -13.06 -8.61
C GLU A 115 10.01 -13.59 -8.94
N ILE A 116 10.69 -14.14 -7.94
CA ILE A 116 12.05 -14.67 -8.02
C ILE A 116 11.98 -16.18 -7.90
N THR A 117 12.56 -16.89 -8.87
CA THR A 117 12.62 -18.35 -8.88
C THR A 117 14.08 -18.79 -8.73
N ASN A 118 14.34 -19.77 -7.86
CA ASN A 118 15.66 -20.39 -7.75
C ASN A 118 15.77 -21.64 -8.62
N ASN A 119 16.99 -22.17 -8.74
CA ASN A 119 17.30 -23.37 -9.54
C ASN A 119 16.59 -24.68 -9.09
N LYS A 120 15.87 -24.66 -7.97
CA LYS A 120 15.03 -25.77 -7.49
C LYS A 120 13.54 -25.54 -7.80
N GLY A 121 13.19 -24.44 -8.47
CA GLY A 121 11.81 -24.03 -8.75
C GLY A 121 11.09 -23.40 -7.55
N GLU A 122 11.78 -23.13 -6.44
CA GLU A 122 11.19 -22.43 -5.30
C GLU A 122 10.98 -20.94 -5.66
N LYS A 123 9.85 -20.37 -5.24
CA LYS A 123 9.48 -18.99 -5.55
C LYS A 123 9.47 -18.10 -4.32
N LYS A 124 9.97 -16.88 -4.47
CA LYS A 124 9.85 -15.79 -3.50
C LYS A 124 9.44 -14.51 -4.16
N ILE A 125 8.87 -13.61 -3.35
CA ILE A 125 8.27 -12.37 -3.85
C ILE A 125 8.93 -11.17 -3.17
N LEU A 126 9.13 -10.11 -3.93
CA LEU A 126 9.25 -8.75 -3.42
C LEU A 126 8.03 -7.94 -3.84
N ASN A 127 7.60 -7.03 -2.98
CA ASN A 127 6.48 -6.12 -3.21
C ASN A 127 6.96 -4.70 -2.97
N VAL A 128 7.25 -3.99 -4.06
CA VAL A 128 7.98 -2.73 -4.09
C VAL A 128 7.03 -1.59 -4.43
N PRO A 129 6.52 -0.84 -3.43
CA PRO A 129 5.82 0.41 -3.68
C PRO A 129 6.82 1.50 -4.12
N ILE A 130 6.45 2.29 -5.12
CA ILE A 130 7.23 3.44 -5.60
C ILE A 130 6.35 4.68 -5.65
N ASN A 131 6.91 5.82 -5.25
CA ASN A 131 6.18 7.08 -5.19
C ASN A 131 6.95 8.17 -5.95
N PHE A 132 6.24 8.92 -6.78
CA PHE A 132 6.75 10.06 -7.51
C PHE A 132 6.04 11.32 -7.03
N SER A 133 6.82 12.29 -6.56
CA SER A 133 6.29 13.63 -6.28
C SER A 133 5.98 14.37 -7.58
N GLU A 134 5.10 15.37 -7.54
CA GLU A 134 4.86 16.23 -8.70
C GLU A 134 6.17 16.84 -9.22
N LYS A 135 7.05 17.32 -8.32
CA LYS A 135 8.37 17.86 -8.68
C LYS A 135 9.27 16.84 -9.40
N SER A 136 9.23 15.57 -8.95
CA SER A 136 9.95 14.48 -9.64
C SER A 136 9.39 14.26 -11.04
N LYS A 137 8.07 14.32 -11.22
CA LYS A 137 7.42 14.18 -12.53
C LYS A 137 7.69 15.35 -13.46
N GLU A 138 7.70 16.58 -12.97
CA GLU A 138 8.13 17.76 -13.75
C GLU A 138 9.54 17.54 -14.33
N THR A 139 10.47 17.03 -13.51
CA THR A 139 11.82 16.70 -13.96
C THR A 139 11.80 15.61 -15.05
N LEU A 140 11.00 14.55 -14.88
CA LEU A 140 10.84 13.51 -15.90
C LEU A 140 10.29 14.07 -17.21
N ARG A 141 9.25 14.92 -17.16
CA ARG A 141 8.67 15.58 -18.35
C ARG A 141 9.72 16.41 -19.10
N LEU A 142 10.54 17.17 -18.39
CA LEU A 142 11.63 17.96 -19.00
C LEU A 142 12.68 17.07 -19.68
N VAL A 143 13.06 15.95 -19.06
CA VAL A 143 14.00 14.99 -19.64
C VAL A 143 13.39 14.31 -20.86
N MET A 144 12.10 13.95 -20.82
CA MET A 144 11.37 13.39 -21.96
C MET A 144 11.27 14.36 -23.14
N GLU A 145 10.99 15.64 -22.87
CA GLU A 145 10.95 16.67 -23.93
C GLU A 145 12.35 16.85 -24.54
N LYS A 146 13.40 16.94 -23.73
CA LYS A 146 14.76 17.16 -24.20
C LYS A 146 15.35 15.97 -24.98
N ASN A 147 15.14 14.75 -24.49
CA ASN A 147 15.81 13.56 -25.04
C ASN A 147 14.97 12.84 -26.10
N LEU A 148 13.64 12.87 -25.98
CA LEU A 148 12.73 12.11 -26.83
C LEU A 148 11.77 13.00 -27.64
N ASN A 149 11.80 14.32 -27.45
CA ASN A 149 10.85 15.26 -28.04
C ASN A 149 9.38 14.91 -27.71
N ILE A 150 9.13 14.29 -26.56
CA ILE A 150 7.79 13.97 -26.09
C ILE A 150 7.29 15.11 -25.22
N LYS A 151 6.30 15.84 -25.73
CA LYS A 151 5.57 16.89 -25.01
C LYS A 151 4.08 16.57 -24.99
N LYS A 152 3.48 16.55 -23.80
CA LYS A 152 2.04 16.34 -23.61
C LYS A 152 1.52 17.28 -22.54
N GLU A 153 0.26 17.65 -22.67
CA GLU A 153 -0.46 18.41 -21.65
C GLU A 153 -0.65 17.57 -20.39
N THR A 154 -0.61 18.24 -19.24
CA THR A 154 -0.87 17.57 -17.96
C THR A 154 -2.37 17.41 -17.73
N VAL A 155 -2.74 16.31 -17.07
CA VAL A 155 -4.14 15.98 -16.80
C VAL A 155 -4.39 15.88 -15.30
N LYS A 156 -5.50 16.48 -14.84
CA LYS A 156 -5.93 16.34 -13.45
C LYS A 156 -6.57 14.97 -13.27
N VAL A 157 -6.07 14.20 -12.30
CA VAL A 157 -6.62 12.90 -11.91
C VAL A 157 -6.99 12.91 -10.43
N PRO A 158 -7.89 12.01 -9.97
CA PRO A 158 -8.07 11.77 -8.55
C PRO A 158 -6.74 11.36 -7.90
N PHE A 159 -6.52 11.78 -6.66
CA PHE A 159 -5.35 11.32 -5.91
C PHE A 159 -5.51 9.86 -5.56
N TYR A 160 -4.55 9.03 -6.00
CA TYR A 160 -4.47 7.63 -5.65
C TYR A 160 -3.17 7.35 -4.90
N ARG A 161 -3.27 6.47 -3.90
CA ARG A 161 -2.13 5.89 -3.20
C ARG A 161 -2.15 4.38 -3.32
N ASN A 162 -0.99 3.77 -3.53
CA ASN A 162 -0.88 2.33 -3.67
C ASN A 162 -0.16 1.77 -2.43
N LEU A 163 -0.95 1.38 -1.43
CA LEU A 163 -0.46 0.96 -0.11
C LEU A 163 -0.08 -0.52 -0.08
N ASP A 164 -0.85 -1.35 -0.77
CA ASP A 164 -0.83 -2.81 -0.68
C ASP A 164 -1.10 -3.50 -2.03
N GLY A 165 -0.70 -2.87 -3.13
CA GLY A 165 -1.01 -3.33 -4.50
C GLY A 165 -2.38 -2.89 -5.01
N ARG A 166 -3.27 -2.41 -4.14
CA ARG A 166 -4.55 -1.79 -4.52
C ARG A 166 -4.40 -0.28 -4.58
N ARG A 167 -5.18 0.35 -5.46
CA ARG A 167 -5.35 1.82 -5.44
C ARG A 167 -6.28 2.19 -4.30
N TRP A 168 -5.89 3.17 -3.52
CA TRP A 168 -6.69 3.83 -2.49
C TRP A 168 -6.94 5.26 -2.93
N TYR A 169 -8.15 5.75 -2.82
CA TYR A 169 -8.50 7.11 -3.24
C TYR A 169 -9.09 7.90 -2.06
N VAL A 170 -8.95 9.21 -2.10
CA VAL A 170 -9.52 10.10 -1.06
C VAL A 170 -11.02 10.17 -1.22
N GLU A 171 -11.74 9.69 -0.22
CA GLU A 171 -13.21 9.76 -0.16
C GLU A 171 -13.65 10.96 0.67
N ASN A 172 -12.98 11.20 1.80
CA ASN A 172 -13.29 12.31 2.69
C ASN A 172 -12.01 13.03 3.11
N SER A 173 -12.10 14.35 3.22
CA SER A 173 -11.00 15.18 3.72
C SER A 173 -11.55 16.44 4.37
N GLY A 174 -10.89 16.91 5.41
CA GLY A 174 -11.28 18.14 6.10
C GLY A 174 -10.10 18.78 6.80
N GLU A 175 -10.20 20.07 7.03
CA GLU A 175 -9.21 20.84 7.76
C GLU A 175 -9.90 21.85 8.68
N ASN A 176 -9.42 21.95 9.91
CA ASN A 176 -9.78 23.01 10.85
C ASN A 176 -8.52 23.48 11.61
N GLU A 177 -8.70 24.31 12.64
CA GLU A 177 -7.57 24.84 13.43
C GLU A 177 -6.80 23.76 14.21
N GLU A 178 -7.45 22.64 14.53
CA GLU A 178 -6.89 21.57 15.36
C GLU A 178 -6.29 20.44 14.53
N GLN A 179 -6.83 20.16 13.34
CA GLN A 179 -6.43 19.00 12.55
C GLN A 179 -6.56 19.17 11.03
N VAL A 180 -5.80 18.34 10.29
CA VAL A 180 -6.05 17.99 8.89
C VAL A 180 -6.35 16.50 8.81
N LEU A 181 -7.48 16.13 8.25
CA LEU A 181 -7.95 14.76 8.11
C LEU A 181 -8.03 14.38 6.62
N ILE A 182 -7.48 13.22 6.28
CA ILE A 182 -7.65 12.57 4.98
C ILE A 182 -8.06 11.13 5.22
N GLU A 183 -9.14 10.71 4.56
CA GLU A 183 -9.71 9.37 4.65
C GLU A 183 -9.75 8.75 3.25
N MET A 184 -9.18 7.56 3.15
CA MET A 184 -9.03 6.83 1.91
C MET A 184 -9.64 5.45 2.01
N ILE A 185 -10.34 5.03 0.95
CA ILE A 185 -10.87 3.67 0.82
C ILE A 185 -10.30 3.01 -0.44
N PRO A 186 -10.27 1.67 -0.50
CA PRO A 186 -9.82 0.97 -1.69
C PRO A 186 -10.73 1.28 -2.89
N ASP A 187 -10.12 1.47 -4.06
CA ASP A 187 -10.81 1.65 -5.32
C ASP A 187 -11.74 0.46 -5.61
N GLY A 188 -12.94 0.76 -6.11
CA GLY A 188 -14.01 -0.21 -6.28
C GLY A 188 -14.84 -0.51 -5.02
N THR A 189 -14.54 0.08 -3.87
CA THR A 189 -15.43 0.07 -2.69
C THR A 189 -16.33 1.30 -2.66
N LYS A 190 -17.41 1.26 -1.84
CA LYS A 190 -18.34 2.39 -1.64
C LYS A 190 -18.33 2.81 -0.17
N ILE A 191 -18.64 4.08 0.10
CA ILE A 191 -18.63 4.65 1.45
C ILE A 191 -19.64 3.97 2.40
N GLU A 192 -20.79 3.50 1.89
CA GLU A 192 -21.78 2.84 2.75
C GLU A 192 -21.33 1.42 3.14
N THR A 193 -20.43 0.83 2.36
CA THR A 193 -20.04 -0.57 2.42
C THR A 193 -18.53 -0.77 2.61
N TRP A 194 -17.79 0.26 3.05
CA TRP A 194 -16.35 0.11 3.26
C TRP A 194 -16.11 -0.90 4.38
N THR A 195 -15.18 -1.81 4.14
CA THR A 195 -14.69 -2.76 5.13
C THR A 195 -13.34 -2.33 5.69
N GLU A 196 -12.61 -1.52 4.92
CA GLU A 196 -11.29 -1.02 5.25
C GLU A 196 -11.22 0.48 5.00
N LEU A 197 -10.54 1.20 5.88
CA LEU A 197 -10.30 2.63 5.77
C LEU A 197 -8.85 2.92 6.15
N TYR A 198 -8.17 3.73 5.36
CA TYR A 198 -6.88 4.32 5.72
C TYR A 198 -7.08 5.79 6.04
N ARG A 199 -6.61 6.24 7.19
CA ARG A 199 -6.74 7.61 7.66
C ARG A 199 -5.37 8.21 7.94
N LEU A 200 -5.16 9.42 7.44
CA LEU A 200 -4.07 10.30 7.83
C LEU A 200 -4.67 11.47 8.59
N ASN A 201 -4.18 11.71 9.81
CA ASN A 201 -4.61 12.83 10.62
C ASN A 201 -3.40 13.62 11.13
N LEU A 202 -3.24 14.86 10.68
CA LEU A 202 -2.28 15.80 11.25
C LEU A 202 -2.96 16.53 12.40
N LEU A 203 -2.55 16.23 13.63
CA LEU A 203 -2.96 16.93 14.84
C LEU A 203 -2.07 18.15 15.06
N LYS A 204 -2.58 19.34 14.73
CA LYS A 204 -1.82 20.60 14.65
C LYS A 204 -1.35 21.11 16.02
N THR A 205 -2.05 20.73 17.09
CA THR A 205 -1.83 21.21 18.47
C THR A 205 -1.35 20.12 19.43
N ILE A 206 -1.28 18.87 18.97
CA ILE A 206 -0.82 17.74 19.78
C ILE A 206 0.63 17.44 19.43
N GLY A 207 1.56 17.92 20.24
CA GLY A 207 2.98 17.64 20.12
C GLY A 207 3.47 16.64 21.17
N SER A 208 4.80 16.56 21.29
CA SER A 208 5.45 15.60 22.19
C SER A 208 5.12 15.82 23.68
N SER A 209 4.82 17.05 24.09
CA SER A 209 4.56 17.41 25.49
C SER A 209 3.16 17.02 25.99
N ASN A 210 2.16 16.96 25.10
CA ASN A 210 0.76 16.66 25.44
C ASN A 210 0.27 15.33 24.86
N ARG A 211 1.11 14.58 24.13
CA ARG A 211 0.76 13.26 23.57
C ARG A 211 0.21 12.25 24.59
N ALA A 212 0.74 12.24 25.82
CA ALA A 212 0.31 11.28 26.83
C ALA A 212 -1.12 11.56 27.29
N ALA A 213 -1.46 12.85 27.48
CA ALA A 213 -2.82 13.28 27.77
C ALA A 213 -3.76 12.96 26.61
N PHE A 214 -3.32 13.19 25.36
CA PHE A 214 -4.07 12.81 24.17
C PHE A 214 -4.37 11.30 24.12
N MET A 215 -3.36 10.44 24.31
CA MET A 215 -3.56 8.99 24.29
C MET A 215 -4.46 8.49 25.42
N ASN A 216 -4.39 9.11 26.59
CA ASN A 216 -5.32 8.81 27.68
C ASN A 216 -6.75 9.20 27.30
N ALA A 217 -6.96 10.39 26.73
CA ALA A 217 -8.27 10.83 26.27
C ALA A 217 -8.85 9.91 25.18
N VAL A 218 -8.01 9.44 24.24
CA VAL A 218 -8.42 8.45 23.23
C VAL A 218 -8.88 7.16 23.89
N ARG A 219 -8.11 6.63 24.84
CA ARG A 219 -8.47 5.38 25.55
C ARG A 219 -9.75 5.54 26.36
N GLU A 220 -9.88 6.64 27.10
CA GLU A 220 -11.05 6.93 27.92
C GLU A 220 -12.31 7.07 27.05
N GLY A 221 -12.23 7.85 25.97
CA GLY A 221 -13.35 8.02 25.04
C GLY A 221 -13.79 6.73 24.37
N LEU A 222 -12.84 5.87 23.98
CA LEU A 222 -13.18 4.54 23.41
C LEU A 222 -13.78 3.59 24.45
N SER A 223 -13.38 3.71 25.71
CA SER A 223 -13.84 2.84 26.79
C SER A 223 -15.24 3.19 27.29
N GLU A 224 -15.71 4.40 26.99
CA GLU A 224 -17.00 4.90 27.45
C GLU A 224 -18.14 3.99 26.97
N ASN A 225 -18.79 3.32 27.93
CA ASN A 225 -19.86 2.36 27.69
C ASN A 225 -19.49 1.24 26.71
N CYS A 226 -18.22 0.84 26.63
CA CYS A 226 -17.74 -0.21 25.73
C CYS A 226 -16.98 -1.32 26.49
N PRO A 227 -17.69 -2.27 27.13
CA PRO A 227 -17.06 -3.31 27.95
C PRO A 227 -16.22 -4.31 27.14
N SER A 228 -16.45 -4.43 25.83
CA SER A 228 -15.66 -5.29 24.94
C SER A 228 -14.41 -4.62 24.39
N LEU A 229 -14.09 -3.38 24.78
CA LEU A 229 -12.90 -2.70 24.29
C LEU A 229 -11.65 -3.45 24.73
N VAL A 230 -10.81 -3.78 23.75
CA VAL A 230 -9.43 -4.19 23.94
C VAL A 230 -8.56 -3.08 23.37
N PHE A 231 -7.70 -2.50 24.19
CA PHE A 231 -6.76 -1.44 23.79
C PHE A 231 -5.33 -1.88 24.13
N ASN A 232 -4.45 -1.93 23.14
CA ASN A 232 -3.10 -2.44 23.28
C ASN A 232 -2.07 -1.45 22.71
N ILE A 233 -1.05 -1.11 23.50
CA ILE A 233 0.13 -0.39 23.00
C ILE A 233 1.11 -1.43 22.48
N ILE A 234 1.39 -1.41 21.17
CA ILE A 234 2.31 -2.34 20.51
C ILE A 234 3.75 -1.91 20.79
N SER A 235 4.03 -0.62 20.67
CA SER A 235 5.32 -0.02 21.00
C SER A 235 5.16 1.47 21.32
N GLU A 236 6.03 1.99 22.17
CA GLU A 236 6.07 3.40 22.52
C GLU A 236 7.52 3.85 22.69
N SER A 237 7.86 4.99 22.07
CA SER A 237 9.14 5.67 22.24
C SER A 237 8.90 7.17 22.43
N SER A 238 9.96 7.97 22.57
CA SER A 238 9.83 9.43 22.60
C SER A 238 9.38 10.03 21.26
N LYS A 239 9.51 9.29 20.15
CA LYS A 239 9.19 9.77 18.80
C LYS A 239 7.84 9.29 18.30
N GLU A 240 7.41 8.10 18.71
CA GLU A 240 6.21 7.48 18.15
C GLU A 240 5.51 6.55 19.12
N ILE A 241 4.23 6.29 18.83
CA ILE A 241 3.38 5.33 19.53
C ILE A 241 2.68 4.47 18.47
N PHE A 242 2.85 3.16 18.56
CA PHE A 242 2.03 2.20 17.85
C PHE A 242 1.03 1.59 18.82
N TYR A 243 -0.23 1.58 18.41
CA TYR A 243 -1.29 0.99 19.22
C TYR A 243 -2.36 0.39 18.32
N GLU A 244 -3.09 -0.56 18.89
CA GLU A 244 -4.25 -1.16 18.27
C GLU A 244 -5.38 -1.21 19.28
N TRP A 245 -6.61 -1.09 18.79
CA TRP A 245 -7.78 -1.35 19.60
C TRP A 245 -8.84 -2.08 18.80
N SER A 246 -9.69 -2.81 19.50
CA SER A 246 -10.82 -3.51 18.90
C SER A 246 -11.99 -3.61 19.88
N HIS A 247 -13.20 -3.75 19.37
CA HIS A 247 -14.38 -4.06 20.16
C HIS A 247 -15.36 -4.93 19.35
N ASP A 248 -16.20 -5.70 20.05
CA ASP A 248 -17.17 -6.63 19.44
C ASP A 248 -18.54 -5.97 19.17
N GLY A 249 -18.57 -4.64 19.10
CA GLY A 249 -19.76 -3.81 18.93
C GLY A 249 -20.19 -3.15 20.25
N CYS A 250 -20.28 -1.81 20.24
CA CYS A 250 -20.56 -1.01 21.44
C CYS A 250 -21.47 0.17 21.09
N ASN A 251 -22.47 0.48 21.93
CA ASN A 251 -23.34 1.65 21.79
C ASN A 251 -23.98 1.81 20.39
N GLY A 252 -24.38 0.71 19.75
CA GLY A 252 -24.94 0.72 18.40
C GLY A 252 -23.91 0.81 17.26
N TRP A 253 -22.62 0.93 17.57
CA TRP A 253 -21.54 0.84 16.59
C TRP A 253 -21.21 -0.62 16.29
N PRO A 254 -21.01 -0.98 15.01
CA PRO A 254 -20.60 -2.33 14.62
C PRO A 254 -19.20 -2.64 15.15
N ALA A 255 -18.90 -3.93 15.32
CA ALA A 255 -17.57 -4.39 15.73
C ALA A 255 -16.49 -3.85 14.79
N SER A 256 -15.39 -3.37 15.35
CA SER A 256 -14.30 -2.80 14.56
C SER A 256 -12.94 -3.00 15.22
N THR A 257 -11.89 -2.97 14.39
CA THR A 257 -10.49 -2.93 14.84
C THR A 257 -9.81 -1.75 14.16
N GLU A 258 -8.99 -1.02 14.90
CA GLU A 258 -8.06 -0.04 14.35
C GLU A 258 -6.63 -0.37 14.77
N ILE A 259 -5.70 -0.08 13.86
CA ILE A 259 -4.27 -0.07 14.14
C ILE A 259 -3.67 1.25 13.68
N SER A 260 -2.93 1.88 14.59
CA SER A 260 -2.52 3.27 14.45
C SER A 260 -1.05 3.45 14.81
N ARG A 261 -0.40 4.34 14.06
CA ARG A 261 0.92 4.87 14.37
C ARG A 261 0.82 6.38 14.50
N MET A 262 1.20 6.91 15.65
CA MET A 262 1.34 8.34 15.90
C MET A 262 2.82 8.71 15.88
N VAL A 263 3.23 9.54 14.93
CA VAL A 263 4.57 10.12 14.84
C VAL A 263 4.51 11.53 15.42
N ASN A 264 5.35 11.79 16.41
CA ASN A 264 5.32 13.04 17.17
C ASN A 264 6.44 13.99 16.72
N SER A 265 6.09 15.26 16.61
CA SER A 265 7.00 16.40 16.54
C SER A 265 6.87 17.23 17.84
N PRO A 266 7.71 18.25 18.05
CA PRO A 266 7.57 19.11 19.22
C PRO A 266 6.21 19.81 19.33
N SER A 267 5.63 20.25 18.21
CA SER A 267 4.40 21.07 18.18
C SER A 267 3.17 20.38 17.61
N HIS A 268 3.32 19.29 16.86
CA HIS A 268 2.24 18.59 16.18
C HIS A 268 2.54 17.09 16.12
N SER A 269 1.57 16.30 15.70
CA SER A 269 1.72 14.85 15.51
C SER A 269 0.96 14.42 14.27
N THR A 270 1.48 13.43 13.56
CA THR A 270 0.79 12.80 12.45
C THR A 270 0.38 11.40 12.85
N MET A 271 -0.90 11.09 12.72
CA MET A 271 -1.45 9.77 12.93
C MET A 271 -1.75 9.12 11.59
N PHE A 272 -1.33 7.87 11.46
CA PHE A 272 -1.65 7.00 10.34
C PHE A 272 -2.41 5.81 10.90
N THR A 273 -3.60 5.55 10.37
CA THR A 273 -4.52 4.56 10.94
C THR A 273 -5.12 3.71 9.84
N PHE A 274 -5.16 2.40 10.06
CA PHE A 274 -6.05 1.50 9.33
C PHE A 274 -7.21 1.09 10.22
N ALA A 275 -8.44 1.17 9.71
CA ALA A 275 -9.64 0.67 10.36
C ALA A 275 -10.25 -0.49 9.57
N TYR A 276 -10.82 -1.47 10.28
CA TYR A 276 -11.48 -2.64 9.73
C TYR A 276 -12.86 -2.84 10.37
N LYS A 277 -13.93 -2.84 9.56
CA LYS A 277 -15.33 -2.74 10.02
C LYS A 277 -16.02 -4.07 10.35
N ASN A 278 -15.29 -5.19 10.41
CA ASN A 278 -15.89 -6.52 10.62
C ASN A 278 -15.35 -7.19 11.91
N GLY A 279 -15.18 -6.41 12.97
CA GLY A 279 -14.62 -6.90 14.23
C GLY A 279 -13.15 -7.25 14.11
N LYS A 280 -12.78 -8.50 14.44
CA LYS A 280 -11.39 -8.93 14.59
C LYS A 280 -10.62 -8.91 13.28
N LEU A 281 -9.50 -8.19 13.27
CA LEU A 281 -8.59 -8.11 12.13
C LEU A 281 -7.89 -9.46 11.83
N PRO A 282 -7.96 -9.98 10.59
CA PRO A 282 -7.20 -11.17 10.19
C PRO A 282 -5.69 -10.96 10.36
N LYS A 283 -4.96 -12.02 10.75
CA LYS A 283 -3.52 -11.94 11.05
C LYS A 283 -2.69 -11.41 9.87
N ASP A 284 -2.91 -11.95 8.68
CA ASP A 284 -2.15 -11.55 7.48
C ASP A 284 -2.40 -10.07 7.14
N LEU A 285 -3.65 -9.61 7.29
CA LEU A 285 -4.01 -8.21 7.07
C LEU A 285 -3.40 -7.28 8.12
N ARG A 286 -3.37 -7.72 9.39
CA ARG A 286 -2.68 -7.00 10.46
C ARG A 286 -1.20 -6.82 10.17
N GLU A 287 -0.52 -7.84 9.66
CA GLU A 287 0.89 -7.76 9.27
C GLU A 287 1.12 -6.78 8.11
N ILE A 288 0.21 -6.75 7.13
CA ILE A 288 0.24 -5.80 6.02
C ILE A 288 0.11 -4.36 6.53
N TYR A 289 -0.89 -4.09 7.38
CA TYR A 289 -1.10 -2.76 7.95
C TYR A 289 0.09 -2.29 8.78
N LEU A 290 0.64 -3.14 9.65
CA LEU A 290 1.84 -2.83 10.42
C LEU A 290 3.01 -2.46 9.50
N THR A 291 3.26 -3.28 8.48
CA THR A 291 4.37 -3.07 7.53
C THR A 291 4.24 -1.74 6.77
N ILE A 292 3.00 -1.34 6.43
CA ILE A 292 2.73 -0.06 5.78
C ILE A 292 2.96 1.09 6.77
N LEU A 293 2.35 1.01 7.95
CA LEU A 293 2.44 2.05 8.99
C LEU A 293 3.88 2.33 9.42
N GLU A 294 4.73 1.31 9.54
CA GLU A 294 6.17 1.45 9.83
C GLU A 294 6.92 2.32 8.80
N LYS A 295 6.44 2.39 7.57
CA LYS A 295 7.07 3.13 6.46
C LYS A 295 6.50 4.52 6.25
N GLU A 296 5.38 4.85 6.89
CA GLU A 296 4.79 6.18 6.86
C GLU A 296 5.75 7.24 7.42
N LYS A 297 5.65 8.48 6.93
CA LYS A 297 6.53 9.59 7.33
C LYS A 297 5.77 10.89 7.39
#